data_AF-A0A9C9G4Z9-F1
#
_entry.id   AF-A0A9C9G4Z9-F1
#
_cell.length_a   1.000
_cell.length_b   1.000
_cell.length_c   1.000
_cell.angle_alpha   90.00
_cell.angle_beta   90.00
_cell.angle_gamma   90.00
#
_symmetry.space_group_name_H-M   'P 1'
#
loop_
_entity.id
_entity.type
_entity.pdbx_description
1 polymer ?
#
loop_
_entity_poly.entity_id
_entity_poly.type
_entity_poly.pdbx_seq_one_letter_code
_entity_poly.pdbx_strand_id
1 'polypeptide(L)' 'NGLVLEYLEHIPEPGTSVLIEGHPMEIIQTKEQAIKTVRISPRIEAKNHSDIGDNAG' A
#
# COMPACT_ATOMS: atom_id res chain seq x y z
N ASN A 1 -9.78 -0.41 14.66
CA ASN A 1 -10.40 0.58 13.75
C ASN A 1 -9.55 1.82 13.70
N GLY A 2 -8.52 1.90 12.83
CA GLY A 2 -7.67 3.11 12.79
C GLY A 2 -6.44 3.10 11.88
N LEU A 3 -5.98 1.94 11.40
CA LEU A 3 -4.63 1.82 10.81
C LEU A 3 -4.39 2.52 9.45
N VAL A 4 -5.40 3.08 8.79
CA VAL A 4 -5.23 3.81 7.51
C VAL A 4 -5.45 5.32 7.67
N LEU A 5 -6.23 5.76 8.67
CA LEU A 5 -6.59 7.18 8.81
C LEU A 5 -5.57 8.00 9.58
N GLU A 6 -4.85 7.42 10.55
CA GLU A 6 -3.88 8.16 11.38
C GLU A 6 -2.68 8.69 10.58
N TYR A 7 -2.31 8.02 9.48
CA TYR A 7 -1.24 8.47 8.59
C TYR A 7 -1.66 9.54 7.59
N LEU A 8 -2.96 9.76 7.43
CA LEU A 8 -3.54 10.65 6.44
C LEU A 8 -4.23 11.78 7.20
N GLU A 9 -3.46 12.78 7.61
CA GLU A 9 -3.96 13.99 8.30
C GLU A 9 -5.15 14.63 7.57
N HIS A 10 -5.24 14.41 6.25
CA HIS A 10 -6.35 14.79 5.38
C HIS A 10 -6.90 13.58 4.61
N ILE A 11 -8.20 13.60 4.32
CA ILE A 11 -8.82 12.54 3.53
C ILE A 11 -8.31 12.62 2.09
N PRO A 12 -7.68 11.54 1.59
CA PRO A 12 -7.09 11.52 0.26
C PRO A 12 -8.15 11.51 -0.84
N GLU A 13 -7.80 12.02 -2.02
CA GLU A 13 -8.69 12.02 -3.17
C GLU A 13 -8.74 10.62 -3.83
N PRO A 14 -9.85 10.27 -4.51
CA PRO A 14 -9.89 9.10 -5.40
C PRO A 14 -8.74 9.15 -6.42
N GLY A 15 -8.09 8.01 -6.63
CA GLY A 15 -6.86 7.87 -7.43
C GLY A 15 -5.56 7.97 -6.62
N THR A 16 -5.64 8.38 -5.34
CA THR A 16 -4.46 8.37 -4.47
C THR A 16 -3.99 6.94 -4.22
N SER A 17 -2.70 6.71 -4.46
CA SER A 17 -2.02 5.44 -4.17
C SER A 17 -1.14 5.58 -2.94
N VAL A 18 -1.25 4.63 -2.00
CA VAL A 18 -0.45 4.56 -0.78
C VAL A 18 0.18 3.18 -0.62
N LEU A 19 1.36 3.12 -0.03
CA LEU A 19 2.06 1.86 0.26
C LEU A 19 2.08 1.66 1.78
N ILE A 20 1.38 0.65 2.29
CA ILE A 20 1.33 0.36 3.72
C ILE A 20 1.84 -1.05 3.96
N GLU A 21 2.90 -1.20 4.75
CA GLU A 21 3.55 -2.49 5.05
C GLU A 21 3.93 -3.32 3.81
N GLY A 22 4.22 -2.63 2.70
CA GLY A 22 4.52 -3.25 1.42
C GLY A 22 3.29 -3.63 0.59
N HIS A 23 2.07 -3.34 1.03
CA HIS A 23 0.85 -3.52 0.26
C HIS A 23 0.48 -2.22 -0.44
N PRO A 24 0.55 -2.16 -1.79
CA PRO A 24 0.05 -1.03 -2.54
C PRO A 24 -1.46 -1.00 -2.44
N MET A 25 -1.99 0.17 -2.17
CA MET A 25 -3.41 0.41 -2.05
C MET A 25 -3.79 1.64 -2.85
N GLU A 26 -4.86 1.53 -3.62
CA GLU A 26 -5.41 2.61 -4.43
C GLU A 26 -6.80 2.96 -3.93
N ILE A 27 -7.03 4.26 -3.71
CA ILE A 27 -8.29 4.76 -3.20
C ILE A 27 -9.23 4.97 -4.38
N ILE A 28 -10.30 4.19 -4.43
CA ILE A 28 -11.24 4.19 -5.57
C ILE A 28 -12.40 5.14 -5.30
N GLN A 29 -12.85 5.22 -4.04
CA GLN A 29 -13.96 6.09 -3.66
C GLN A 29 -13.81 6.61 -2.24
N THR A 30 -14.06 7.90 -2.06
CA THR A 30 -14.24 8.54 -0.76
C THR A 30 -15.66 9.11 -0.65
N LYS A 31 -16.13 9.29 0.58
CA LYS A 31 -17.43 9.91 0.89
C LYS A 31 -17.37 10.58 2.25
N GLU A 32 -17.81 11.84 2.35
CA GLU A 32 -18.07 12.54 3.62
C GLU A 32 -16.95 12.36 4.67
N GLN A 33 -15.69 12.46 4.23
CA GLN A 33 -14.48 12.29 5.04
C GLN A 33 -14.12 10.85 5.46
N ALA A 34 -14.60 9.85 4.72
CA ALA A 34 -14.19 8.47 4.90
C ALA A 34 -13.81 7.84 3.55
N ILE A 35 -12.87 6.90 3.61
CA ILE A 35 -12.59 6.01 2.49
C ILE A 35 -13.72 4.97 2.43
N LYS A 36 -14.38 4.89 1.28
CA LYS A 36 -15.47 3.94 1.05
C LYS A 36 -14.99 2.68 0.33
N THR A 37 -14.02 2.81 -0.56
CA THR A 37 -13.50 1.69 -1.35
C THR A 37 -12.02 1.85 -1.63
N VAL A 38 -11.27 0.78 -1.39
CA VAL A 38 -9.84 0.65 -1.67
C VAL A 38 -9.61 -0.60 -2.48
N ARG A 39 -8.73 -0.51 -3.47
CA ARG A 39 -8.15 -1.67 -4.15
C ARG A 39 -6.82 -1.98 -3.50
N ILE A 40 -6.66 -3.19 -2.98
CA ILE A 40 -5.42 -3.66 -2.37
C ILE A 40 -4.72 -4.58 -3.35
N SER A 41 -3.46 -4.29 -3.64
CA SER A 41 -2.60 -5.15 -4.44
C SER A 41 -1.79 -6.09 -3.53
N PRO A 42 -1.33 -7.25 -4.05
CA PRO A 42 -0.44 -8.13 -3.32
C PRO A 42 0.78 -7.37 -2.79
N ARG A 43 1.29 -7.82 -1.64
CA ARG A 43 2.50 -7.26 -1.06
C ARG A 43 3.61 -7.27 -2.09
N ILE A 44 4.21 -6.12 -2.33
CA ILE A 44 5.47 -6.02 -3.06
C ILE A 44 6.52 -6.52 -2.07
N GLU A 45 6.91 -7.78 -2.20
CA GLU A 45 8.18 -8.22 -1.68
C GLU A 45 9.24 -7.46 -2.48
N ALA A 46 9.85 -6.45 -1.84
CA ALA A 46 11.10 -5.94 -2.34
C ALA A 46 12.00 -7.18 -2.45
N LYS A 47 12.25 -7.63 -3.68
CA LYS A 47 13.23 -8.68 -3.96
C LYS A 47 14.52 -8.16 -3.36
N ASN A 48 14.78 -8.55 -2.12
CA ASN A 48 16.09 -8.41 -1.53
C ASN A 48 17.00 -9.15 -2.49
N HIS A 49 17.97 -8.43 -3.00
CA HIS A 49 18.94 -8.85 -3.99
C HIS A 49 19.89 -9.89 -3.37
N SER A 50 19.34 -11.04 -2.94
CA SER A 50 20.05 -12.15 -2.30
C SER A 50 20.03 -13.43 -3.12
N ASP A 51 19.48 -13.42 -4.34
CA ASP A 51 19.64 -14.54 -5.30
C ASP A 51 20.98 -14.46 -6.07
N ILE A 52 22.00 -13.78 -5.53
CA ILE A 52 23.39 -13.90 -6.00
C ILE A 52 24.18 -14.72 -4.98
N GLY A 53 24.12 -16.02 -5.17
CA GLY A 53 24.71 -17.08 -4.35
C GLY A 53 23.77 -18.26 -4.51
N ASP A 54 23.96 -19.12 -5.50
CA ASP A 54 25.03 -20.11 -5.45
C ASP A 54 25.65 -20.37 -6.84
N ASN A 55 26.86 -19.85 -7.05
CA ASN A 55 27.82 -20.39 -8.01
C ASN A 55 29.19 -20.45 -7.34
N ALA A 56 29.43 -21.53 -6.60
CA ALA A 56 30.76 -22.04 -6.28
C ALA A 56 30.62 -23.46 -5.72
N GLY A 57 31.11 -24.46 -6.47
CA GLY A 57 31.22 -25.84 -6.02
C GLY A 57 31.05 -26.85 -7.15
#